data_AF-A0A967WD29-F1
#
_entry.id   AF-A0A967WD29-F1
#
_cell.length_a   1.000
_cell.length_b   1.000
_cell.length_c   1.000
_cell.angle_alpha   90.00
_cell.angle_beta   90.00
_cell.angle_gamma   90.00
#
_symmetry.space_group_name_H-M   'P 1'
#
loop_
_entity.id
_entity.type
_entity.pdbx_description
1 polymer ?
#
loop_
_entity_poly.entity_id
_entity_poly.type
_entity_poly.pdbx_seq_one_letter_code
_entity_poly.pdbx_strand_id
1 'polypeptide(L)'
;GELPQRPPDTVGVFTRREDNRIFVSSSNEGIMYTLDGEVTSAGDATEVEVVVTGETSVYEDLTQEDLGNGLPSGQTIEQKLEPGQVDEIGRNSVVMAWGEKRGERLVAEILVYTGPPVIVR
;
A
#
# COMPACT_ATOMS: atom_id res chain seq x y z
N GLY A 1 14.62 -9.61 -4.88
CA GLY A 1 13.59 -8.74 -5.47
C GLY A 1 14.04 -7.30 -5.32
N GLU A 2 13.36 -6.40 -6.01
CA GLU A 2 13.61 -4.95 -5.99
C GLU A 2 13.26 -4.32 -4.64
N LEU A 3 12.40 -4.97 -3.85
CA LEU A 3 12.02 -4.53 -2.50
C LEU A 3 13.05 -4.91 -1.41
N PRO A 4 13.17 -4.09 -0.35
CA PRO A 4 14.01 -4.39 0.80
C PRO A 4 13.62 -5.72 1.46
N GLN A 5 14.62 -6.47 1.95
CA GLN A 5 14.40 -7.72 2.70
C GLN A 5 14.02 -7.47 4.18
N ARG A 6 13.38 -6.33 4.45
CA ARG A 6 12.91 -5.91 5.77
C ARG A 6 11.43 -5.50 5.67
N PRO A 7 10.67 -5.58 6.77
CA PRO A 7 9.28 -5.09 6.77
C PRO A 7 9.21 -3.61 6.36
N PRO A 8 8.11 -3.19 5.72
CA PRO A 8 7.81 -1.79 5.51
C PRO A 8 7.73 -1.05 6.84
N ASP A 9 8.18 0.21 6.83
CA ASP A 9 8.14 1.10 8.00
C ASP A 9 6.72 1.65 8.24
N THR A 10 5.85 1.55 7.24
CA THR A 10 4.42 1.86 7.32
C THR A 10 3.62 0.98 6.36
N VAL A 11 2.49 0.46 6.84
CA VAL A 11 1.48 -0.22 6.05
C VAL A 11 0.12 0.35 6.44
N GLY A 12 -0.70 0.69 5.46
CA GLY A 12 -2.06 1.10 5.77
C GLY A 12 -2.86 1.52 4.56
N VAL A 13 -4.02 2.10 4.82
CA VAL A 13 -4.97 2.50 3.79
C VAL A 13 -4.80 3.98 3.48
N PHE A 14 -4.75 4.33 2.20
CA PHE A 14 -4.78 5.71 1.73
C PHE A 14 -6.01 6.46 2.28
N THR A 15 -5.80 7.61 2.92
CA THR A 15 -6.89 8.49 3.37
C THR A 15 -7.02 9.70 2.47
N ARG A 16 -5.91 10.39 2.19
CA ARG A 16 -5.87 11.63 1.42
C ARG A 16 -4.47 11.93 0.91
N ARG A 17 -4.40 12.91 0.01
CA ARG A 17 -3.16 13.42 -0.54
C ARG A 17 -3.13 14.95 -0.50
N GLU A 18 -1.96 15.51 -0.22
CA GLU A 18 -1.65 16.92 -0.33
C GLU A 18 -0.31 17.09 -1.07
N ASP A 19 -0.35 17.50 -2.34
CA ASP A 19 0.82 17.65 -3.20
C ASP A 19 1.67 16.38 -3.29
N ASN A 20 2.85 16.36 -2.69
CA ASN A 20 3.78 15.24 -2.64
C ASN A 20 3.67 14.43 -1.34
N ARG A 21 2.61 14.63 -0.56
CA ARG A 21 2.37 13.95 0.71
C ARG A 21 1.13 13.10 0.62
N ILE A 22 1.27 11.85 1.03
CA ILE A 22 0.17 10.90 1.18
C ILE A 22 -0.06 10.70 2.66
N PHE A 23 -1.32 10.61 3.05
CA PHE A 23 -1.69 10.27 4.41
C PHE A 23 -2.30 8.88 4.40
N VAL A 24 -1.83 8.07 5.34
CA VAL A 24 -2.14 6.65 5.42
C VAL A 24 -2.68 6.36 6.82
N SER A 25 -3.87 5.80 6.90
CA SER A 25 -4.39 5.24 8.15
C SER A 25 -3.68 3.93 8.41
N SER A 26 -2.83 3.86 9.44
CA SER A 26 -1.97 2.72 9.75
C SER A 26 -2.38 2.10 11.09
N SER A 27 -2.47 0.78 11.14
CA SER A 27 -2.76 0.03 12.37
C SER A 27 -1.90 -1.22 12.48
N ASN A 28 -1.58 -1.58 13.72
CA ASN A 28 -0.89 -2.84 14.04
C ASN A 28 -1.84 -4.05 14.01
N GLU A 29 -3.16 -3.83 13.95
CA GLU A 29 -4.18 -4.87 13.88
C GLU A 29 -4.48 -5.32 12.43
N GLY A 30 -3.91 -4.61 11.44
CA GLY A 30 -4.00 -4.95 10.02
C GLY A 30 -5.04 -4.14 9.24
N ILE A 31 -5.41 -4.67 8.08
CA ILE A 31 -6.34 -4.06 7.12
C ILE A 31 -7.57 -4.95 6.99
N MET A 32 -8.75 -4.34 6.98
CA MET A 32 -10.05 -4.98 6.81
C MET A 32 -10.67 -4.62 5.47
N TYR A 33 -11.36 -5.59 4.90
CA TYR A 33 -12.21 -5.43 3.73
C TYR A 33 -13.65 -5.56 4.19
N THR A 34 -14.45 -4.53 3.96
CA THR A 34 -15.86 -4.54 4.32
C THR A 34 -16.71 -5.13 3.19
N LEU A 35 -17.91 -5.60 3.51
CA LEU A 35 -18.83 -6.21 2.53
C LEU A 35 -19.33 -5.22 1.47
N ASP A 36 -19.31 -3.92 1.78
CA ASP A 36 -19.61 -2.82 0.85
C ASP A 36 -18.41 -2.39 -0.01
N GLY A 37 -17.26 -3.05 0.15
CA GLY A 37 -16.06 -2.84 -0.66
C GLY A 37 -15.18 -1.68 -0.21
N GLU A 38 -15.32 -1.25 1.05
CA GLU A 38 -14.40 -0.33 1.70
C GLU A 38 -13.16 -1.09 2.20
N VAL A 39 -12.02 -0.43 2.12
CA VAL A 39 -10.78 -0.92 2.73
C VAL A 39 -10.47 0.02 3.88
N THR A 40 -10.31 -0.52 5.09
CA THR A 40 -10.09 0.27 6.30
C THR A 40 -9.03 -0.37 7.17
N SER A 41 -8.29 0.43 7.94
CA SER A 41 -7.40 -0.11 8.97
C SER A 41 -8.20 -0.61 10.17
N ALA A 42 -7.78 -1.75 10.73
CA ALA A 42 -8.41 -2.34 11.91
C ALA A 42 -8.10 -1.56 13.19
N GLY A 43 -9.01 -1.56 14.15
CA GLY A 43 -8.75 -1.03 15.50
C GLY A 43 -8.34 0.45 15.56
N ASP A 44 -7.49 0.78 16.52
CA ASP A 44 -7.02 2.15 16.76
C ASP A 44 -5.92 2.54 15.76
N ALA A 45 -6.33 3.02 14.59
CA ALA A 45 -5.42 3.45 13.54
C ALA A 45 -4.91 4.89 13.74
N THR A 46 -3.63 5.12 13.43
CA THR A 46 -2.99 6.44 13.43
C THR A 46 -2.78 6.91 12.00
N GLU A 47 -2.97 8.21 11.74
CA GLU A 47 -2.64 8.80 10.44
C GLU A 47 -1.12 9.06 10.35
N VAL A 48 -0.47 8.42 9.37
CA VAL A 48 0.95 8.58 9.05
C VAL A 48 1.07 9.44 7.79
N GLU A 49 1.87 10.51 7.86
CA GLU A 49 2.29 11.32 6.73
C GLU A 49 3.46 10.63 6.00
N VAL A 50 3.23 10.20 4.77
CA VAL A 50 4.22 9.66 3.85
C VAL A 50 4.62 10.73 2.84
N VAL A 51 5.85 11.19 2.90
CA VAL A 51 6.41 12.21 2.01
C VAL A 51 7.11 11.52 0.84
N VAL A 52 6.64 11.82 -0.36
CA VAL A 52 7.23 11.36 -1.62
C VAL A 52 8.15 12.46 -2.16
N THR A 53 9.36 12.09 -2.54
CA THR A 53 10.36 12.98 -3.15
C THR A 53 10.65 12.54 -4.57
N GLY A 54 11.47 13.32 -5.30
CA GLY A 54 11.95 12.91 -6.63
C GLY A 54 12.89 11.69 -6.61
N GLU A 55 13.32 11.24 -5.43
CA GLU A 55 14.16 10.05 -5.24
C GLU A 55 13.34 8.82 -4.85
N THR A 56 12.05 8.99 -4.54
CA THR A 56 11.17 7.88 -4.17
C THR A 56 10.91 6.99 -5.38
N SER A 57 11.23 5.70 -5.25
CA SER A 57 10.79 4.69 -6.22
C SER A 57 9.36 4.29 -5.93
N VAL A 58 8.47 4.41 -6.91
CA VAL A 58 7.03 4.14 -6.76
C VAL A 58 6.66 2.94 -7.61
N TYR A 59 5.99 1.96 -7.00
CA TYR A 59 5.55 0.75 -7.66
C TYR A 59 4.06 0.49 -7.43
N GLU A 60 3.40 -0.03 -8.46
CA GLU A 60 2.11 -0.70 -8.35
C GLU A 60 2.30 -2.20 -8.17
N ASP A 61 1.63 -2.78 -7.19
CA ASP A 61 1.58 -4.21 -6.97
C ASP A 61 0.38 -4.81 -7.72
N LEU A 62 0.69 -5.50 -8.83
CA LEU A 62 -0.27 -6.16 -9.71
C LEU A 62 -0.38 -7.67 -9.44
N THR A 63 0.16 -8.14 -8.31
CA THR A 63 0.19 -9.57 -7.98
C THR A 63 -1.22 -10.19 -7.99
N GLN A 64 -2.24 -9.43 -7.59
CA GLN A 64 -3.63 -9.94 -7.59
C GLN A 64 -4.26 -10.05 -8.98
N GLU A 65 -3.82 -9.27 -9.97
CA GLU A 65 -4.38 -9.35 -11.32
C GLU A 65 -4.06 -10.68 -12.00
N ASP A 66 -2.84 -11.18 -11.77
CA ASP A 66 -2.37 -12.45 -12.34
C ASP A 66 -2.97 -13.68 -11.62
N LEU A 67 -3.63 -13.50 -10.47
CA LEU A 67 -4.24 -14.57 -9.69
C LEU A 67 -5.69 -14.89 -10.08
N GLY A 68 -6.39 -14.03 -10.84
CA GLY A 68 -7.77 -14.26 -11.25
C GLY A 68 -8.71 -14.63 -10.09
N ASN A 69 -9.63 -15.59 -10.31
CA ASN A 69 -10.67 -16.01 -9.34
C ASN A 69 -10.21 -17.04 -8.29
N GLY A 70 -8.92 -17.28 -8.09
CA GLY A 70 -8.50 -18.27 -7.10
C GLY A 70 -7.03 -18.24 -6.77
N LEU A 71 -6.72 -18.28 -5.46
CA LEU A 71 -5.38 -18.58 -4.98
C LEU A 71 -5.03 -20.02 -5.40
N PRO A 72 -4.02 -20.25 -6.26
CA PRO A 72 -3.65 -21.60 -6.63
C PRO A 72 -3.13 -22.32 -5.37
N SER A 73 -3.86 -23.33 -4.91
CA SER A 73 -3.48 -24.08 -3.72
C SER A 73 -2.11 -24.75 -3.93
N GLY A 74 -1.12 -24.35 -3.14
CA GLY A 74 0.22 -24.95 -3.15
C GLY A 74 1.21 -24.38 -4.17
N GLN A 75 0.89 -23.28 -4.86
CA GLN A 75 1.84 -22.58 -5.73
C GLN A 75 2.46 -21.37 -5.02
N THR A 76 3.73 -21.11 -5.30
CA THR A 76 4.40 -19.87 -4.92
C THR A 76 3.81 -18.74 -5.76
N ILE A 77 3.21 -17.75 -5.10
CA ILE A 77 2.77 -16.51 -5.76
C ILE A 77 4.01 -15.64 -5.93
N GLU A 78 4.40 -15.37 -7.17
CA GLU A 78 5.44 -14.40 -7.46
C GLU A 78 4.86 -12.99 -7.40
N GLN A 79 5.47 -12.12 -6.60
CA GLN A 79 5.04 -10.73 -6.54
C GLN A 79 5.38 -10.04 -7.86
N LYS A 80 4.40 -9.37 -8.46
CA LYS A 80 4.56 -8.56 -9.66
C LYS A 80 4.47 -7.08 -9.31
N LEU A 81 5.55 -6.36 -9.59
CA LEU A 81 5.65 -4.93 -9.39
C LEU A 81 5.90 -4.25 -10.74
N GLU A 82 5.18 -3.18 -11.01
CA GLU A 82 5.42 -2.31 -12.15
C GLU A 82 5.68 -0.87 -11.68
N PRO A 83 6.45 -0.04 -12.43
CA PRO A 83 6.59 1.37 -12.10
C PRO A 83 5.23 2.06 -12.04
N GLY A 84 4.92 2.70 -10.92
CA GLY A 84 3.65 3.39 -10.69
C GLY A 84 3.82 4.88 -10.45
N GLN A 85 2.71 5.59 -10.28
CA GLN A 85 2.69 7.02 -9.96
C GLN A 85 1.86 7.31 -8.72
N VAL A 86 2.29 8.31 -7.95
CA VAL A 86 1.58 8.74 -6.73
C VAL A 86 0.16 9.26 -7.04
N ASP A 87 -0.05 9.73 -8.27
CA ASP A 87 -1.34 10.23 -8.79
C ASP A 87 -2.37 9.12 -9.00
N GLU A 88 -1.93 7.87 -9.08
CA GLU A 88 -2.78 6.69 -9.26
C GLU A 88 -3.28 6.13 -7.91
N ILE A 89 -2.67 6.56 -6.80
CA ILE A 89 -3.03 6.13 -5.45
C ILE A 89 -4.33 6.83 -5.04
N GLY A 90 -5.37 6.03 -4.84
CA GLY A 90 -6.72 6.51 -4.63
C GLY A 90 -7.37 5.94 -3.38
N ARG A 91 -8.67 6.24 -3.25
CA ARG A 91 -9.50 5.64 -2.20
C ARG A 91 -9.37 4.12 -2.26
N ASN A 92 -9.30 3.48 -1.08
CA ASN A 92 -9.16 2.04 -0.90
C ASN A 92 -7.82 1.45 -1.34
N SER A 93 -6.85 2.26 -1.77
CA SER A 93 -5.50 1.76 -2.01
C SER A 93 -4.82 1.38 -0.69
N VAL A 94 -4.14 0.23 -0.71
CA VAL A 94 -3.23 -0.15 0.37
C VAL A 94 -1.84 0.33 0.01
N VAL A 95 -1.17 1.00 0.95
CA VAL A 95 0.16 1.56 0.77
C VAL A 95 1.13 0.87 1.72
N MET A 96 2.27 0.45 1.18
CA MET A 96 3.45 -0.02 1.91
C MET A 96 4.61 0.92 1.59
N ALA A 97 5.27 1.44 2.62
CA ALA A 97 6.37 2.38 2.43
C ALA A 97 7.59 2.00 3.27
N TRP A 98 8.77 2.17 2.67
CA TRP A 98 10.08 2.03 3.28
C TRP A 98 10.80 3.38 3.22
N GLY A 99 11.44 3.78 4.31
CA GLY A 99 12.28 4.97 4.34
C GLY A 99 12.60 5.46 5.75
N GLU A 100 12.88 6.75 5.88
CA GLU A 100 13.24 7.33 7.18
C GLU A 100 11.98 7.78 7.93
N LYS A 101 11.67 7.11 9.04
CA LYS A 101 10.51 7.43 9.90
C LYS A 101 10.93 8.25 11.13
N ARG A 102 10.20 9.33 11.40
CA ARG A 102 10.31 10.19 12.60
C ARG A 102 8.92 10.50 13.14
N GLY A 103 8.50 9.74 14.15
CA GLY A 103 7.12 9.79 14.64
C GLY A 103 6.13 9.33 13.56
N GLU A 104 5.07 10.11 13.34
CA GLU A 104 4.04 9.83 12.33
C GLU A 104 4.39 10.39 10.94
N ARG A 105 5.65 10.72 10.69
CA ARG A 105 6.13 11.16 9.37
C ARG A 105 7.18 10.19 8.85
N LEU A 106 7.02 9.76 7.61
CA LEU A 106 7.95 8.90 6.87
C LEU A 106 8.35 9.60 5.58
N VAL A 107 9.66 9.74 5.33
CA VAL A 107 10.18 10.15 4.02
C VAL A 107 10.48 8.88 3.23
N ALA A 108 9.75 8.64 2.15
CA ALA A 108 9.77 7.38 1.43
C ALA A 108 10.97 7.28 0.48
N GLU A 109 11.72 6.19 0.62
CA GLU A 109 12.69 5.72 -0.38
C GLU A 109 11.97 4.85 -1.41
N ILE A 110 11.07 3.99 -0.94
CA ILE A 110 10.25 3.10 -1.76
C ILE A 110 8.80 3.19 -1.29
N LEU A 111 7.88 3.32 -2.24
CA LEU A 111 6.45 3.26 -2.02
C LEU A 111 5.85 2.23 -2.96
N VAL A 112 5.13 1.26 -2.39
CA VAL A 112 4.35 0.28 -3.13
C VAL A 112 2.88 0.53 -2.82
N TYR A 113 2.03 0.55 -3.82
CA TYR A 113 0.59 0.56 -3.62
C TYR A 113 -0.09 -0.59 -4.34
N THR A 114 -1.17 -1.08 -3.77
CA THR A 114 -2.14 -1.92 -4.47
C THR A 114 -3.41 -1.10 -4.64
N GLY A 115 -3.95 -1.07 -5.87
CA GLY A 115 -5.26 -0.50 -6.15
C GLY A 115 -6.37 -1.17 -5.32
N PRO A 116 -7.59 -0.63 -5.33
CA PRO A 116 -8.72 -1.27 -4.68
C PRO A 116 -8.85 -2.73 -5.14
N PRO A 117 -9.15 -3.69 -4.25
CA PRO A 117 -9.40 -5.06 -4.67
C PRO A 117 -10.52 -5.08 -5.71
N VAL A 118 -10.31 -5.80 -6.81
CA VAL A 118 -11.39 -6.06 -7.77
C VAL A 118 -12.35 -7.04 -7.11
N ILE A 119 -13.44 -6.54 -6.53
CA ILE A 119 -14.52 -7.40 -6.01
C ILE A 119 -15.31 -7.90 -7.22
N VAL A 120 -14.97 -9.09 -7.70
CA VAL A 120 -15.76 -9.79 -8.70
C VAL A 120 -17.06 -10.27 -8.03
N ARG A 121 -18.20 -9.74 -8.46
CA ARG A 121 -19.54 -10.18 -8.03
C ARG A 121 -20.01 -11.41 -8.81
#